data_AF-A0A6A4ZW52-F1
#
_entry.id   AF-A0A6A4ZW52-F1
#
_cell.length_a   1.000
_cell.length_b   1.000
_cell.length_c   1.000
_cell.angle_alpha   90.00
_cell.angle_beta   90.00
_cell.angle_gamma   90.00
#
_symmetry.space_group_name_H-M   'P 1'
#
loop_
_entity.id
_entity.type
_entity.pdbx_description
1 polymer ?
#
loop_
_entity_poly.entity_id
_entity_poly.type
_entity_poly.pdbx_seq_one_letter_code
_entity_poly.pdbx_strand_id
1 'polypeptide(L)'
;IGGLPSRKLLVKADEYCVLSDFSSAHVASVFLRKVPPEWLAKGLLVVPSLGEARGEGGYDVEVHSDASAMTLDEIPSTMSQTIAGEWSDKAGSAGGSHLSAEWKKNPKFYLTLKCVRPAAVTIDLYRSEFEWRAKCKKDS
;
A
#
# COMPACT_ATOMS: atom_id res chain seq x y z
N ILE A 1 15.24 -9.73 7.48
CA ILE A 1 14.08 -8.82 7.67
C ILE A 1 12.97 -9.39 6.81
N GLY A 2 11.96 -10.00 7.43
CA GLY A 2 10.93 -10.73 6.72
C GLY A 2 10.06 -9.79 5.88
N GLY A 3 9.86 -10.10 4.60
CA GLY A 3 9.11 -9.23 3.68
C GLY A 3 7.68 -8.99 4.13
N LEU A 4 7.11 -7.83 3.81
CA LEU A 4 5.73 -7.47 4.16
C LEU A 4 4.76 -8.58 3.74
N PRO A 5 3.74 -8.90 4.57
CA PRO A 5 2.73 -9.87 4.20
C PRO A 5 2.05 -9.46 2.88
N SER A 6 1.71 -10.44 2.05
CA SER A 6 0.99 -10.19 0.79
C SER A 6 -0.34 -9.53 1.10
N ARG A 7 -0.65 -8.42 0.41
CA ARG A 7 -1.94 -7.73 0.52
C ARG A 7 -3.07 -8.72 0.25
N LYS A 8 -3.87 -9.01 1.27
CA LYS A 8 -5.05 -9.86 1.16
C LYS A 8 -6.26 -8.95 1.03
N LEU A 9 -6.62 -8.63 -0.21
CA LEU A 9 -7.76 -7.75 -0.53
C LEU A 9 -9.12 -8.46 -0.44
N LEU A 10 -9.12 -9.74 -0.08
CA LEU A 10 -10.30 -10.60 -0.10
C LEU A 10 -10.35 -11.41 1.18
N VAL A 11 -11.37 -11.16 2.00
CA VAL A 11 -11.76 -12.03 3.11
C VAL A 11 -12.57 -13.17 2.52
N LYS A 12 -12.09 -14.40 2.69
CA LYS A 12 -12.80 -15.60 2.22
C LYS A 12 -13.92 -15.98 3.19
N ALA A 13 -14.88 -16.76 2.72
CA ALA A 13 -16.07 -17.15 3.51
C ALA A 13 -15.74 -17.95 4.78
N ASP A 14 -14.56 -18.59 4.82
CA ASP A 14 -14.04 -19.36 5.94
C ASP A 14 -13.17 -18.52 6.90
N GLU A 15 -12.96 -17.23 6.61
CA GLU A 15 -12.11 -16.36 7.42
C GLU A 15 -12.93 -15.55 8.42
N TYR A 16 -12.49 -15.54 9.67
CA TYR A 16 -13.08 -14.71 10.72
C TYR A 16 -12.80 -13.24 10.42
N CYS A 17 -13.87 -12.47 10.16
CA CYS A 17 -13.82 -11.01 10.08
C CYS A 17 -14.93 -10.39 10.94
N VAL A 18 -14.68 -9.19 11.44
CA VAL A 18 -15.71 -8.37 12.09
C VAL A 18 -16.01 -7.23 11.14
N LEU A 19 -17.21 -7.21 10.59
CA LEU A 19 -17.74 -6.07 9.85
C LEU A 19 -18.15 -5.00 10.89
N SER A 20 -17.42 -3.89 10.89
CA SER A 20 -17.86 -2.66 11.56
C SER A 20 -18.86 -1.93 10.66
N ASP A 21 -19.85 -1.28 11.24
CA ASP A 21 -20.77 -0.39 10.53
C ASP A 21 -20.15 1.00 10.26
N PHE A 22 -18.95 1.25 10.79
CA PHE A 22 -18.20 2.51 10.67
C PHE A 22 -19.02 3.76 11.04
N SER A 23 -20.01 3.64 11.94
CA SER A 23 -21.03 4.68 12.13
C SER A 23 -20.61 5.86 13.02
N SER A 24 -19.37 5.88 13.51
CA SER A 24 -18.87 6.97 14.35
C SER A 24 -18.24 8.07 13.50
N ALA A 25 -18.85 9.26 13.52
CA ALA A 25 -18.33 10.46 12.86
C ALA A 25 -17.05 11.02 13.53
N HIS A 26 -16.68 10.51 14.71
CA HIS A 26 -15.61 11.08 15.54
C HIS A 26 -14.46 10.12 15.82
N VAL A 27 -14.73 8.80 15.78
CA VAL A 27 -13.76 7.80 16.24
C VAL A 27 -13.79 6.60 15.29
N ALA A 28 -12.68 6.34 14.62
CA ALA A 28 -12.46 5.07 13.93
C ALA A 28 -11.78 4.09 14.89
N SER A 29 -12.34 2.90 15.08
CA SER A 29 -11.76 1.87 15.94
C SER A 29 -11.75 0.52 15.25
N VAL A 30 -10.67 -0.22 15.44
CA VAL A 30 -10.54 -1.61 15.02
C VAL A 30 -10.26 -2.45 16.26
N PHE A 31 -11.10 -3.45 16.52
CA PHE A 31 -10.91 -4.36 17.64
C PHE A 31 -10.51 -5.76 17.17
N LEU A 32 -9.30 -6.16 17.52
CA LEU A 32 -8.74 -7.47 17.17
C LEU A 32 -8.65 -8.36 18.42
N ARG A 33 -9.66 -9.23 18.63
CA ARG A 33 -9.82 -10.02 19.86
C ARG A 33 -8.76 -11.10 20.11
N LYS A 34 -8.24 -11.69 19.04
CA LYS A 34 -7.34 -12.86 19.12
C LYS A 34 -6.27 -12.69 18.05
N VAL A 35 -5.35 -11.77 18.27
CA VAL A 35 -4.19 -11.60 17.39
C VAL A 35 -3.09 -12.53 17.89
N PRO A 36 -2.81 -13.63 17.19
CA PRO A 36 -1.65 -14.46 17.50
C PRO A 36 -0.37 -13.66 17.22
N PRO A 37 0.63 -13.70 18.13
CA PRO A 37 1.87 -12.93 17.96
C PRO A 37 2.59 -13.19 16.63
N GLU A 38 2.48 -14.40 16.09
CA GLU A 38 3.06 -14.79 14.81
C GLU A 38 2.48 -14.00 13.61
N TRP A 39 1.24 -13.50 13.70
CA TRP A 39 0.67 -12.62 12.67
C TRP A 39 1.39 -11.27 12.65
N LEU A 40 1.92 -10.85 13.80
CA LEU A 40 2.62 -9.59 14.00
C LEU A 40 4.14 -9.73 14.03
N ALA A 41 4.68 -10.89 13.61
CA ALA A 41 6.13 -11.13 13.58
C ALA A 41 6.91 -10.08 12.73
N LYS A 42 6.19 -9.34 11.87
CA LYS A 42 6.72 -8.28 11.01
C LYS A 42 6.12 -6.90 11.31
N GLY A 43 5.37 -6.78 12.41
CA GLY A 43 4.61 -5.59 12.79
C GLY A 43 3.21 -5.50 12.16
N LEU A 44 2.40 -4.58 12.69
CA LEU A 44 1.12 -4.16 12.11
C LEU A 44 1.28 -2.73 11.59
N LEU A 45 1.01 -2.52 10.29
CA LEU A 45 0.98 -1.18 9.73
C LEU A 45 -0.39 -0.54 9.97
N VAL A 46 -0.41 0.59 10.68
CA VAL A 46 -1.61 1.40 10.90
C VAL A 46 -1.49 2.67 10.06
N VAL A 47 -2.48 2.91 9.20
CA VAL A 47 -2.54 4.10 8.33
C VAL A 47 -3.83 4.85 8.64
N PRO A 48 -3.78 5.92 9.45
CA PRO A 48 -4.90 6.84 9.60
C PRO A 48 -5.26 7.45 8.23
N SER A 49 -6.53 7.47 7.90
CA SER A 49 -7.00 8.03 6.62
C SER A 49 -8.38 8.63 6.75
N LEU A 50 -8.68 9.60 5.88
CA LEU A 50 -10.01 10.16 5.69
C LEU A 50 -10.74 9.39 4.59
N GLY A 51 -12.07 9.42 4.62
CA GLY A 51 -12.90 8.82 3.57
C GLY A 51 -12.79 9.54 2.22
N GLU A 52 -12.25 10.76 2.20
CA GLU A 52 -12.11 11.59 1.00
C GLU A 52 -10.64 11.90 0.70
N ALA A 53 -10.29 11.86 -0.60
CA ALA A 53 -8.96 12.23 -1.05
C ALA A 53 -8.73 13.73 -0.87
N ARG A 54 -7.49 14.10 -0.49
CA ARG A 54 -7.04 15.50 -0.27
C ARG A 54 -7.70 16.22 0.91
N GLY A 55 -8.45 15.52 1.75
CA GLY A 55 -8.89 16.08 3.04
C GLY A 55 -7.69 16.33 3.96
N GLU A 56 -7.77 17.40 4.74
CA GLU A 56 -6.79 17.74 5.78
C GLU A 56 -7.45 17.60 7.16
N GLY A 57 -6.71 17.11 8.14
CA GLY A 57 -7.19 16.96 9.50
C GLY A 57 -6.10 16.45 10.44
N GLY A 58 -6.15 16.89 11.70
CA GLY A 58 -5.35 16.29 12.77
C GLY A 58 -5.94 14.94 13.18
N TYR A 59 -5.10 14.05 13.71
CA TYR A 59 -5.51 12.77 14.26
C TYR A 59 -4.64 12.41 15.45
N ASP A 60 -5.21 11.64 16.38
CA ASP A 60 -4.49 10.97 17.45
C ASP A 60 -4.68 9.45 17.27
N VAL A 61 -3.62 8.68 17.51
CA VAL A 61 -3.66 7.21 17.47
C VAL A 61 -3.38 6.67 18.86
N GLU A 62 -4.35 5.95 19.41
CA GLU A 62 -4.23 5.25 20.68
C GLU A 62 -4.33 3.73 20.45
N VAL A 63 -3.47 2.96 21.09
CA VAL A 63 -3.43 1.49 20.96
C VAL A 63 -3.43 0.87 22.36
N HIS A 64 -4.43 0.03 22.62
CA HIS A 64 -4.53 -0.76 23.84
C HIS A 64 -4.24 -2.22 23.52
N SER A 65 -3.42 -2.86 24.37
CA SER A 65 -3.06 -4.26 24.25
C SER A 65 -2.93 -4.87 25.62
N ASP A 66 -3.39 -6.12 25.77
CA ASP A 66 -3.16 -6.93 26.97
C ASP A 66 -1.72 -7.49 27.02
N ALA A 67 -0.93 -7.30 25.96
CA ALA A 67 0.47 -7.70 25.93
C ALA A 67 1.33 -6.79 26.80
N SER A 68 2.27 -7.38 27.54
CA SER A 68 3.17 -6.68 28.45
C SER A 68 4.23 -5.80 27.74
N ALA A 69 4.46 -6.03 26.45
CA ALA A 69 5.39 -5.26 25.64
C ALA A 69 4.80 -4.99 24.25
N MET A 70 4.57 -3.72 23.95
CA MET A 70 4.15 -3.22 22.65
C MET A 70 4.97 -1.97 22.32
N THR A 71 5.40 -1.85 21.07
CA THR A 71 6.00 -0.62 20.54
C THR A 71 5.17 -0.10 19.38
N LEU A 72 5.12 1.22 19.24
CA LEU A 72 4.52 1.90 18.10
C LEU A 72 5.54 2.91 17.58
N ASP A 73 6.07 2.66 16.39
CA ASP A 73 7.09 3.50 15.76
C ASP A 73 6.50 4.23 14.56
N GLU A 74 6.68 5.55 14.50
CA GLU A 74 6.33 6.34 13.31
C GLU A 74 7.27 5.99 12.16
N ILE A 75 6.71 5.71 10.98
CA ILE A 75 7.49 5.48 9.77
C ILE A 75 7.86 6.85 9.16
N PRO A 76 9.15 7.22 9.08
CA PRO A 76 9.55 8.53 8.56
C PRO A 76 9.09 8.74 7.11
N SER A 77 8.45 9.88 6.85
CA SER A 77 7.96 10.28 5.52
C SER A 77 9.08 10.48 4.47
N THR A 78 10.33 10.60 4.91
CA THR A 78 11.51 10.92 4.10
C THR A 78 11.99 9.81 3.16
N MET A 79 11.38 8.63 3.17
CA MET A 79 11.81 7.48 2.34
C MET A 79 10.85 7.16 1.17
N SER A 80 9.84 7.98 0.93
CA SER A 80 8.89 7.79 -0.19
C SER A 80 9.15 8.80 -1.31
N GLN A 81 9.30 8.30 -2.54
CA GLN A 81 9.36 9.13 -3.75
C GLN A 81 8.32 8.63 -4.75
N THR A 82 7.43 9.53 -5.16
CA THR A 82 6.45 9.26 -6.22
C THR A 82 6.86 9.98 -7.50
N ILE A 83 6.87 9.25 -8.63
CA ILE A 83 7.14 9.80 -9.95
C ILE A 83 5.91 9.54 -10.83
N ALA A 84 5.27 10.62 -11.30
CA ALA A 84 4.20 10.52 -12.28
C ALA A 84 4.79 10.30 -13.68
N GLY A 85 4.13 9.48 -14.50
CA GLY A 85 4.54 9.21 -15.88
C GLY A 85 3.42 8.59 -16.70
N GLU A 86 3.61 8.57 -18.03
CA GLU A 86 2.64 8.02 -18.97
C GLU A 86 3.29 7.13 -20.04
N TRP A 87 2.51 6.18 -20.56
CA TRP A 87 2.79 5.50 -21.81
C TRP A 87 1.91 6.10 -22.91
N SER A 88 2.54 6.51 -24.01
CA SER A 88 1.86 7.17 -25.12
C SER A 88 2.37 6.64 -26.44
N ASP A 89 1.43 6.24 -27.31
CA ASP A 89 1.74 5.84 -28.68
C ASP A 89 2.34 7.00 -29.48
N LYS A 90 1.84 8.23 -29.24
CA LYS A 90 2.36 9.44 -29.89
C LYS A 90 3.82 9.70 -29.54
N ALA A 91 4.20 9.43 -28.30
CA ALA A 91 5.59 9.56 -27.83
C ALA A 91 6.43 8.30 -28.12
N GLY A 92 5.82 7.24 -28.69
CA GLY A 92 6.48 5.96 -28.92
C GLY A 92 6.94 5.26 -27.64
N SER A 93 6.39 5.63 -26.47
CA SER A 93 6.85 5.12 -25.17
C SER A 93 6.13 3.84 -24.76
N ALA A 94 5.00 3.49 -25.38
CA ALA A 94 4.21 2.29 -25.13
C ALA A 94 4.83 1.01 -25.73
N GLY A 95 6.06 0.68 -25.31
CA GLY A 95 6.88 -0.40 -25.90
C GLY A 95 6.41 -1.83 -25.60
N GLY A 96 5.35 -2.03 -24.81
CA GLY A 96 4.89 -3.34 -24.36
C GLY A 96 5.72 -3.90 -23.20
N SER A 97 5.68 -5.23 -23.00
CA SER A 97 6.44 -5.94 -21.96
C SER A 97 7.83 -6.39 -22.47
N HIS A 98 8.62 -7.05 -21.63
CA HIS A 98 9.96 -7.58 -21.99
C HIS A 98 9.96 -8.60 -23.14
N LEU A 99 8.78 -9.07 -23.56
CA LEU A 99 8.59 -9.95 -24.73
C LEU A 99 8.46 -9.18 -26.05
N SER A 100 8.24 -7.87 -25.99
CA SER A 100 8.16 -6.99 -27.17
C SER A 100 9.55 -6.49 -27.56
N ALA A 101 9.85 -6.51 -28.86
CA ALA A 101 11.09 -5.91 -29.40
C ALA A 101 11.22 -4.41 -29.05
N GLU A 102 10.08 -3.75 -28.85
CA GLU A 102 9.98 -2.33 -28.54
C GLU A 102 10.11 -2.04 -27.04
N TRP A 103 10.34 -3.05 -26.18
CA TRP A 103 10.48 -2.90 -24.73
C TRP A 103 11.44 -1.77 -24.33
N LYS A 104 12.52 -1.61 -25.10
CA LYS A 104 13.57 -0.61 -24.86
C LYS A 104 13.06 0.83 -24.99
N LYS A 105 11.89 1.07 -25.58
CA LYS A 105 11.29 2.40 -25.70
C LYS A 105 10.51 2.84 -24.47
N ASN A 106 10.24 1.93 -23.53
CA ASN A 106 9.58 2.30 -22.27
C ASN A 106 10.38 3.35 -21.47
N PRO A 107 9.70 4.17 -20.63
CA PRO A 107 10.34 5.05 -19.66
C PRO A 107 11.29 4.29 -18.73
N LYS A 108 12.40 4.91 -18.36
CA LYS A 108 13.46 4.30 -17.53
C LYS A 108 13.74 5.20 -16.34
N PHE A 109 13.93 4.58 -15.19
CA PHE A 109 14.19 5.27 -13.94
C PHE A 109 15.44 4.67 -13.30
N TYR A 110 16.30 5.54 -12.75
CA TYR A 110 17.42 5.12 -11.93
C TYR A 110 17.01 5.14 -10.46
N LEU A 111 17.17 4.01 -9.78
CA LEU A 111 17.06 3.92 -8.32
C LEU A 111 18.46 4.06 -7.71
N THR A 112 18.68 5.13 -6.96
CA THR A 112 19.95 5.37 -6.26
C THR A 112 19.73 5.25 -4.75
N LEU A 113 20.32 4.22 -4.14
CA LEU A 113 20.28 4.01 -2.69
C LEU A 113 21.51 4.63 -2.03
N LYS A 114 21.32 5.71 -1.28
CA LYS A 114 22.39 6.37 -0.52
C LYS A 114 22.50 5.79 0.89
N CYS A 115 22.78 4.50 1.00
CA CYS A 115 22.88 3.81 2.30
C CYS A 115 24.13 2.93 2.39
N VAL A 116 24.69 2.82 3.61
CA VAL A 116 25.90 2.02 3.91
C VAL A 116 25.60 0.55 4.24
N ARG A 117 24.32 0.20 4.40
CA ARG A 117 23.83 -1.17 4.64
C ARG A 117 22.78 -1.54 3.59
N PRO A 118 22.53 -2.83 3.33
CA PRO A 118 21.45 -3.27 2.46
C PRO A 118 20.10 -2.68 2.91
N ALA A 119 19.32 -2.15 1.96
CA ALA A 119 17.99 -1.60 2.19
C ALA A 119 16.93 -2.46 1.51
N ALA A 120 15.82 -2.70 2.20
CA ALA A 120 14.62 -3.25 1.57
C ALA A 120 13.87 -2.12 0.86
N VAL A 121 13.54 -2.31 -0.41
CA VAL A 121 12.83 -1.31 -1.23
C VAL A 121 11.55 -1.94 -1.75
N THR A 122 10.44 -1.22 -1.60
CA THR A 122 9.16 -1.57 -2.22
C THR A 122 8.92 -0.59 -3.37
N ILE A 123 8.64 -1.12 -4.56
CA ILE A 123 8.33 -0.31 -5.76
C ILE A 123 6.91 -0.64 -6.18
N ASP A 124 6.01 0.31 -5.97
CA ASP A 124 4.63 0.21 -6.39
C ASP A 124 4.42 0.95 -7.72
N LEU A 125 3.95 0.24 -8.74
CA LEU A 125 3.52 0.82 -10.00
C LEU A 125 2.00 0.75 -10.06
N TYR A 126 1.35 1.90 -9.96
CA TYR A 126 -0.11 2.02 -10.04
C TYR A 126 -0.51 2.94 -11.18
N ARG A 127 -1.72 2.75 -11.69
CA ARG A 127 -2.37 3.63 -12.65
C ARG A 127 -3.56 4.29 -11.96
N SER A 128 -3.94 5.49 -12.39
CA SER A 128 -5.14 6.15 -11.86
C SER A 128 -6.36 5.28 -12.09
N GLU A 129 -7.01 4.83 -11.01
CA GLU A 129 -8.22 4.02 -11.11
C GLU A 129 -9.34 4.82 -11.78
N PHE A 130 -9.49 6.10 -11.44
CA PHE A 130 -10.49 6.99 -12.02
C PHE A 130 -10.44 7.01 -13.56
N GLU A 131 -9.24 7.08 -14.12
CA GLU A 131 -9.04 7.16 -15.58
C GLU A 131 -9.14 5.80 -16.28
N TRP A 132 -8.83 4.72 -15.56
CA TRP A 132 -8.70 3.40 -16.17
C TRP A 132 -9.89 2.47 -15.91
N ARG A 133 -10.73 2.76 -14.92
CA ARG A 133 -11.89 1.93 -14.54
C ARG A 133 -12.82 1.63 -15.71
N ALA A 134 -13.07 2.62 -16.58
CA ALA A 134 -13.90 2.46 -17.78
C ALA A 134 -13.23 1.65 -18.91
N LYS A 135 -11.91 1.44 -18.84
CA LYS A 135 -11.11 0.76 -19.86
C LYS A 135 -10.76 -0.68 -19.47
N CYS A 136 -10.99 -1.08 -18.22
CA CYS A 136 -10.88 -2.46 -17.77
C CYS A 136 -11.96 -3.32 -18.47
N LYS A 137 -11.59 -4.04 -19.53
CA LYS A 137 -12.42 -5.10 -20.08
C LYS A 137 -12.23 -6.36 -19.24
N LYS A 138 -13.33 -7.06 -18.94
CA LYS A 138 -13.25 -8.43 -18.42
C LYS A 138 -12.57 -9.28 -19.49
N ASP A 139 -11.60 -10.09 -19.10
CA ASP A 139 -11.02 -11.07 -20.02
C ASP A 139 -12.16 -11.95 -20.57
N SER A 140 -12.24 -12.02 -21.91
CA SER A 140 -13.17 -12.88 -22.65
C SER A 140 -12.66 -14.31 -22.69
#